data_AF-A0A5A7RPK2-F1
#
_entry.id   AF-A0A5A7RPK2-F1
#
_cell.length_a   1.000
_cell.length_b   1.000
_cell.length_c   1.000
_cell.angle_alpha   90.00
_cell.angle_beta   90.00
_cell.angle_gamma   90.00
#
_symmetry.space_group_name_H-M   'P 1'
#
loop_
_entity.id
_entity.type
_entity.pdbx_description
1 polymer ?
#
loop_
_entity_poly.entity_id
_entity_poly.type
_entity_poly.pdbx_seq_one_letter_code
_entity_poly.pdbx_strand_id
1 'polypeptide(L)' 'KLLVEGGETVIWEFLKRNLADELYIFMAPFVIGGKTSPTMAGGEGAASQEEIIHMRLDNVQRLGDGILLKFLPIPPGHE' A
#
# COMPACT_ATOMS: atom_id res chain seq x y z
N LYS A 1 6.51 -16.53 -7.71
CA LYS A 1 5.82 -15.22 -7.63
C LYS A 1 4.48 -15.45 -6.94
N LEU A 2 4.19 -14.69 -5.89
CA LEU A 2 2.95 -14.75 -5.14
C LEU A 2 2.22 -13.42 -5.32
N LEU A 3 0.92 -13.46 -5.58
CA LEU A 3 0.06 -12.29 -5.58
C LEU A 3 -0.75 -12.28 -4.29
N VAL A 4 -0.78 -11.14 -3.60
CA VAL A 4 -1.52 -10.95 -2.35
C VAL A 4 -2.45 -9.75 -2.55
N GLU A 5 -3.77 -9.98 -2.47
CA GLU A 5 -4.80 -8.98 -2.79
C GLU A 5 -5.52 -8.43 -1.54
N GLY A 6 -5.03 -8.72 -0.34
CA GLY A 6 -5.59 -8.24 0.93
C GLY A 6 -6.61 -9.20 1.58
N GLY A 7 -7.44 -8.76 2.53
CA GLY A 7 -7.81 -7.39 2.93
C GLY A 7 -6.79 -6.59 3.76
N GLU A 8 -7.24 -5.48 4.34
CA GLU A 8 -6.38 -4.39 4.86
C GLU A 8 -5.31 -4.87 5.86
N THR A 9 -5.64 -5.84 6.74
CA THR A 9 -4.71 -6.42 7.73
C THR A 9 -3.63 -7.28 7.09
N VAL A 10 -3.97 -8.03 6.04
CA VAL A 10 -2.98 -8.85 5.32
C VAL A 10 -2.00 -7.92 4.60
N ILE A 11 -2.50 -6.88 3.93
CA ILE A 11 -1.65 -5.90 3.25
C ILE A 11 -0.72 -5.22 4.26
N TRP A 12 -1.26 -4.77 5.40
CA TRP A 12 -0.46 -4.17 6.47
C TRP A 12 0.67 -5.08 6.96
N GLU A 13 0.39 -6.34 7.28
CA GLU A 13 1.40 -7.27 7.80
C GLU A 13 2.48 -7.62 6.77
N PHE A 14 2.13 -7.71 5.49
CA PHE A 14 3.12 -7.94 4.42
C PHE A 14 4.06 -6.74 4.28
N LEU A 15 3.52 -5.52 4.31
CA LEU A 15 4.32 -4.31 4.21
C LEU A 15 5.19 -4.09 5.45
N LYS A 16 4.62 -4.19 6.66
CA LYS A 16 5.34 -4.02 7.95
C LYS A 16 6.50 -5.00 8.10
N ARG A 17 6.36 -6.23 7.58
CA ARG A 17 7.40 -7.28 7.64
C ARG A 17 8.38 -7.25 6.46
N ASN A 18 8.28 -6.26 5.58
CA ASN A 18 9.12 -6.12 4.38
C ASN A 18 9.09 -7.38 3.48
N LEU A 19 7.88 -7.94 3.27
CA LEU A 19 7.67 -9.17 2.48
C LEU A 19 7.16 -8.90 1.06
N ALA A 20 6.85 -7.64 0.73
CA ALA A 20 6.37 -7.25 -0.59
C ALA A 20 7.50 -6.63 -1.41
N ASP A 21 7.66 -7.08 -2.65
CA ASP A 21 8.62 -6.49 -3.60
C ASP A 21 7.99 -5.32 -4.40
N GLU A 22 6.69 -5.40 -4.67
CA GLU A 22 5.91 -4.43 -5.44
C GLU A 22 4.52 -4.27 -4.81
N LEU A 23 4.00 -3.04 -4.80
CA LEU A 23 2.62 -2.73 -4.38
C LEU A 23 1.86 -2.10 -5.53
N TYR A 24 0.73 -2.69 -5.90
CA TYR A 24 -0.19 -2.15 -6.91
C TYR A 24 -1.44 -1.63 -6.22
N ILE A 25 -1.81 -0.37 -6.49
CA ILE A 25 -3.03 0.25 -5.97
C ILE A 25 -3.87 0.74 -7.13
N PHE A 26 -5.10 0.25 -7.24
CA PHE A 26 -6.09 0.84 -8.12
C PHE A 26 -6.88 1.93 -7.40
N MET A 27 -6.88 3.14 -7.95
CA MET A 27 -7.66 4.27 -7.45
C MET A 27 -8.80 4.57 -8.41
N ALA A 28 -10.02 4.40 -7.93
CA ALA A 28 -11.25 4.67 -8.67
C ALA A 28 -11.69 6.13 -8.50
N PRO A 29 -12.46 6.70 -9.45
CA PRO A 29 -12.86 8.11 -9.44
C PRO A 29 -14.11 8.37 -8.56
N PHE A 30 -14.17 7.79 -7.37
CA PHE A 30 -15.28 8.01 -6.42
C PHE A 30 -14.81 7.96 -4.97
N VAL A 31 -15.64 8.49 -4.07
CA VAL A 31 -15.36 8.57 -2.63
C VAL A 31 -16.51 7.91 -1.87
N ILE A 32 -16.19 6.95 -1.00
CA ILE A 32 -17.17 6.26 -0.13
C ILE A 32 -17.28 6.96 1.23
N GLY A 33 -16.14 7.30 1.86
CA GLY A 33 -16.08 7.82 3.23
C GLY A 33 -16.39 6.75 4.29
N GLY A 34 -16.51 7.18 5.55
CA GLY A 34 -16.85 6.32 6.70
C GLY A 34 -15.70 6.14 7.71
N LYS A 35 -15.96 6.45 8.98
CA LYS A 35 -14.97 6.37 10.07
C LYS A 35 -14.44 4.94 10.30
N THR A 36 -15.25 3.94 9.99
CA THR A 36 -14.94 2.52 10.18
C THR A 36 -14.76 1.78 8.85
N SER A 37 -14.75 2.51 7.73
CA SER A 37 -14.49 1.89 6.42
C SER A 37 -13.03 1.41 6.38
N PRO A 38 -12.77 0.21 5.83
CA PRO A 38 -11.40 -0.27 5.67
C PRO A 38 -10.54 0.71 4.88
N THR A 39 -9.28 0.78 5.26
CA THR A 39 -8.24 1.52 4.56
C THR A 39 -7.51 0.61 3.56
N MET A 40 -6.52 1.14 2.83
CA MET A 40 -5.70 0.34 1.92
C MET A 40 -4.84 -0.69 2.67
N ALA A 41 -4.28 -0.30 3.81
CA ALA A 41 -3.50 -1.16 4.70
C ALA A 41 -3.81 -0.75 6.14
N GLY A 42 -4.57 -1.58 6.84
CA GLY A 42 -5.12 -1.29 8.16
C GLY A 42 -4.67 -2.32 9.18
N GLY A 43 -4.42 -1.88 10.41
CA GLY A 43 -3.86 -2.71 11.47
C GLY A 43 -3.47 -1.84 12.67
N GLU A 44 -2.42 -2.23 13.39
CA GLU A 44 -1.90 -1.45 14.53
C GLU A 44 -1.43 -0.05 14.12
N GLY A 45 -1.02 0.12 12.85
CA GLY A 45 -0.39 1.35 12.36
C GLY A 45 1.06 1.47 12.82
N ALA A 46 1.78 2.46 12.27
CA ALA A 46 3.12 2.81 12.71
C ALA A 46 3.05 3.60 14.02
N ALA A 47 3.74 3.14 15.06
CA ALA A 47 3.78 3.81 16.36
C ALA A 47 4.85 4.92 16.43
N SER A 48 5.83 4.89 15.52
CA SER A 48 6.89 5.88 15.40
C SER A 48 7.23 6.17 13.94
N GLN A 49 8.06 7.19 13.70
CA GLN A 49 8.49 7.58 12.36
C GLN A 49 9.32 6.47 11.69
N GLU A 50 10.13 5.75 12.47
CA GLU A 50 10.99 4.67 12.01
C GLU A 50 10.20 3.43 11.56
N GLU A 51 8.95 3.29 12.03
CA GLU A 51 8.03 2.22 11.62
C GLU A 51 7.21 2.58 10.37
N ILE A 52 7.33 3.81 9.86
CA ILE A 52 6.62 4.22 8.64
C ILE A 52 7.21 3.47 7.45
N ILE A 53 6.34 2.82 6.69
CA ILE A 53 6.72 2.12 5.46
C ILE A 53 6.90 3.15 4.35
N HIS A 54 8.15 3.37 3.95
CA HIS A 54 8.49 4.25 2.84
C HIS A 54 8.42 3.50 1.50
N MET A 55 7.77 4.12 0.52
CA MET A 55 7.57 3.55 -0.82
C MET A 55 7.90 4.61 -1.88
N ARG A 56 8.53 4.19 -2.97
CA ARG A 56 8.75 5.02 -4.17
C ARG A 56 7.67 4.73 -5.20
N LEU A 57 7.06 5.77 -5.76
CA LEU A 57 6.20 5.64 -6.95
C LEU A 57 7.06 5.27 -8.16
N ASP A 58 6.72 4.16 -8.80
CA ASP A 58 7.46 3.61 -9.94
C ASP A 58 6.72 3.84 -11.26
N ASN A 59 5.39 3.69 -11.27
CA ASN A 59 4.58 3.89 -12.47
C ASN A 59 3.15 4.37 -12.14
N VAL A 60 2.56 5.11 -13.07
CA VAL A 60 1.14 5.51 -13.06
C VAL A 60 0.55 5.20 -14.43
N GLN A 61 -0.49 4.39 -14.46
CA GLN A 61 -1.18 4.03 -15.68
C GLN A 61 -2.68 4.28 -15.55
N ARG A 62 -3.30 4.92 -16.55
CA ARG A 62 -4.77 4.97 -16.62
C ARG A 62 -5.31 3.57 -16.92
N LEU A 63 -6.28 3.11 -16.14
CA LEU A 63 -6.91 1.81 -16.32
C LEU A 63 -8.43 1.98 -16.16
N GLY A 64 -9.15 1.87 -17.27
CA GLY A 64 -10.57 2.23 -17.33
C GLY A 64 -10.81 3.68 -16.88
N ASP A 65 -11.70 3.86 -15.92
CA ASP A 65 -12.04 5.18 -15.35
C ASP A 65 -11.14 5.59 -14.19
N GLY A 66 -10.23 4.71 -13.75
CA GLY A 66 -9.30 4.96 -12.66
C GLY A 66 -7.84 4.98 -13.09
N ILE A 67 -6.96 4.92 -12.09
CA ILE A 67 -5.51 4.80 -12.27
C ILE A 67 -4.97 3.61 -11.48
N LEU A 68 -4.04 2.90 -12.08
CA LEU A 68 -3.20 1.89 -11.44
C LEU A 68 -1.86 2.53 -11.09
N LEU A 69 -1.55 2.55 -9.80
CA LEU A 69 -0.29 3.01 -9.25
C LEU A 69 0.58 1.80 -8.93
N LYS A 70 1.85 1.84 -9.32
CA LYS A 70 2.86 0.86 -8.91
C LYS A 70 3.85 1.53 -7.98
N PHE A 71 4.07 0.94 -6.80
CA PHE A 71 5.06 1.37 -5.82
C PHE A 71 6.08 0.28 -5.55
N LEU A 72 7.28 0.69 -5.18
CA LEU A 72 8.37 -0.18 -4.74
C LEU A 72 8.80 0.22 -3.32
N PRO A 73 8.98 -0.72 -2.39
CA PRO A 73 9.47 -0.40 -1.04
C PRO A 73 10.87 0.19 -1.07
N ILE A 74 11.14 1.10 -0.13
CA ILE A 74 12.47 1.64 0.15
C ILE A 74 13.00 0.90 1.38
N PRO A 75 14.06 0.08 1.28
CA PRO A 75 14.57 -0.66 2.41
C PRO A 75 15.11 0.29 3.50
N PRO A 76 14.94 -0.04 4.80
CA PRO A 76 15.53 0.74 5.89
C PRO A 76 17.05 0.82 5.77
N GLY A 77 17.63 2.01 5.98
CA GLY A 77 19.08 2.23 5.98
C GLY A 77 19.72 2.67 4.67
N HIS A 78 18.90 3.07 3.67
CA HIS A 78 19.35 3.78 2.48
C HIS A 78 18.97 5.27 2.54
N GLU A 79 19.58 5.99 3.48
CA GLU A 79 19.73 7.46 3.42
C GLU A 79 21.19 7.82 3.12
#